data_AF-A0A9E0QDN2-F1
#
_entry.id   AF-A0A9E0QDN2-F1
#
_cell.length_a   1.000
_cell.length_b   1.000
_cell.length_c   1.000
_cell.angle_alpha   90.00
_cell.angle_beta   90.00
_cell.angle_gamma   90.00
#
_symmetry.space_group_name_H-M   'P 1'
#
loop_
_entity.id
_entity.type
_entity.pdbx_description
1 polymer ?
#
loop_
_entity_poly.entity_id
_entity_poly.type
_entity_poly.pdbx_seq_one_letter_code
_entity_poly.pdbx_strand_id
1 'polypeptide(L)'
;MYKDLNARLKETTDTPWDSAYEHLAAYKAEKSNCLVPQFHLTLDGFALGFWLLRLRRDRDDGLLSEDQIKRLDDLEFVWDPREPLWEKGFAAMQVYRAKYGNSLVPEHYVTPHDHYELGTWARAQRLTEGNYPREKWERLCTLDYVWDLKQYAWDRAFAALEAYKAEHGDCLVPEDHITEDELELGTWVVRQRTDLQFSFLEEDRMLKLDALGFAWAVQDSSASINLHIPRKP
;
A
#
# COMPACT_ATOMS: atom_id res chain seq x y z
N MET A 1 18.65 -12.91 -4.81
CA MET A 1 18.01 -12.45 -3.56
C MET A 1 18.27 -13.40 -2.38
N TYR A 2 17.89 -14.69 -2.44
CA TYR A 2 18.07 -15.63 -1.31
C TYR A 2 19.53 -15.95 -0.90
N LYS A 3 20.49 -15.97 -1.85
CA LYS A 3 21.91 -16.21 -1.54
C LYS A 3 22.55 -15.10 -0.69
N ASP A 4 22.05 -13.88 -0.81
CA ASP A 4 22.54 -12.70 -0.09
C ASP A 4 21.99 -12.66 1.35
N LEU A 5 20.74 -13.10 1.53
CA LEU A 5 20.10 -13.19 2.84
C LEU A 5 20.84 -14.12 3.81
N ASN A 6 21.21 -15.33 3.37
CA ASN A 6 21.94 -16.29 4.20
C ASN A 6 23.36 -15.82 4.54
N ALA A 7 24.00 -15.09 3.63
CA ALA A 7 25.31 -14.50 3.87
C ALA A 7 25.24 -13.40 4.95
N ARG A 8 24.26 -12.50 4.85
CA ARG A 8 24.02 -11.42 5.82
C ARG A 8 23.62 -11.96 7.21
N LEU A 9 22.79 -13.00 7.25
CA LEU A 9 22.45 -13.70 8.51
C LEU A 9 23.68 -14.32 9.15
N LYS A 10 24.56 -14.95 8.36
CA LYS A 10 25.81 -15.52 8.86
C LYS A 10 26.75 -14.45 9.41
N GLU A 11 26.91 -13.33 8.69
CA GLU A 11 27.71 -12.19 9.13
C GLU A 11 27.24 -11.62 10.48
N THR A 12 25.93 -11.44 10.67
CA THR A 12 25.36 -11.02 11.98
C THR A 12 25.55 -12.06 13.09
N THR A 13 25.82 -13.32 12.73
CA THR A 13 26.08 -14.40 13.69
C THR A 13 27.54 -14.41 14.14
N ASP A 14 28.45 -14.17 13.20
CA ASP A 14 29.90 -14.18 13.43
C ASP A 14 30.40 -12.86 14.07
N THR A 15 29.60 -11.79 14.02
CA THR A 15 29.92 -10.48 14.62
C THR A 15 29.84 -10.53 16.16
N PRO A 16 30.87 -10.09 16.90
CA PRO A 16 30.83 -9.99 18.35
C PRO A 16 29.68 -9.09 18.84
N TRP A 17 29.00 -9.51 19.93
CA TRP A 17 27.83 -8.81 20.45
C TRP A 17 28.10 -7.33 20.78
N ASP A 18 29.28 -7.02 21.36
CA ASP A 18 29.64 -5.64 21.71
C ASP A 18 29.75 -4.73 20.48
N SER A 19 30.32 -5.25 19.37
CA SER A 19 30.41 -4.51 18.12
C SER A 19 29.02 -4.24 17.52
N ALA A 20 28.14 -5.25 17.54
CA ALA A 20 26.77 -5.10 17.06
C ALA A 20 25.95 -4.12 17.93
N TYR A 21 26.19 -4.12 19.24
CA TYR A 21 25.61 -3.16 20.18
C TYR A 21 26.07 -1.72 19.90
N GLU A 22 27.35 -1.51 19.57
CA GLU A 22 27.87 -0.18 19.22
C GLU A 22 27.19 0.38 17.96
N HIS A 23 26.89 -0.46 16.97
CA HIS A 23 26.10 -0.05 15.80
C HIS A 23 24.67 0.41 16.17
N LEU A 24 24.02 -0.30 17.10
CA LEU A 24 22.70 0.12 17.60
C LEU A 24 22.79 1.44 18.39
N ALA A 25 23.81 1.61 19.23
CA ALA A 25 24.02 2.84 19.98
C ALA A 25 24.28 4.04 19.05
N ALA A 26 25.10 3.85 18.02
CA ALA A 26 25.34 4.86 16.98
C ALA A 26 24.04 5.21 16.23
N TYR A 27 23.23 4.21 15.87
CA TYR A 27 21.93 4.44 15.25
C TYR A 27 21.00 5.26 16.16
N LYS A 28 20.91 4.92 17.45
CA LYS A 28 20.11 5.69 18.42
C LYS A 28 20.60 7.14 18.51
N ALA A 29 21.90 7.36 18.56
CA ALA A 29 22.47 8.71 18.61
C ALA A 29 22.12 9.54 17.37
N GLU A 30 22.11 8.92 16.18
CA GLU A 30 21.77 9.61 14.92
C GLU A 30 20.26 9.86 14.76
N LYS A 31 19.44 8.83 15.01
CA LYS A 31 17.99 8.86 14.72
C LYS A 31 17.11 9.18 15.92
N SER A 32 17.71 9.31 17.11
CA SER A 32 17.01 9.50 18.39
C SER A 32 15.98 8.41 18.71
N ASN A 33 16.08 7.24 18.10
CA ASN A 33 15.21 6.09 18.33
C ASN A 33 15.92 4.77 17.93
N CYS A 34 15.35 3.64 18.35
CA CYS A 34 15.84 2.29 18.03
C CYS A 34 14.98 1.57 16.97
N LEU A 35 14.18 2.30 16.18
CA LEU A 35 13.29 1.75 15.15
C LEU A 35 14.03 1.54 13.84
N VAL A 36 14.98 0.61 13.87
CA VAL A 36 15.81 0.25 12.72
C VAL A 36 14.99 -0.55 11.70
N PRO A 37 14.95 -0.15 10.41
CA PRO A 37 14.34 -0.94 9.35
C PRO A 37 14.97 -2.33 9.23
N GLN A 38 14.16 -3.34 8.88
CA GLN A 38 14.61 -4.74 8.77
C GLN A 38 15.84 -4.93 7.87
N PHE A 39 15.92 -4.20 6.76
CA PHE A 39 17.00 -4.31 5.78
C PHE A 39 18.07 -3.22 5.93
N HIS A 40 18.08 -2.48 7.05
CA HIS A 40 19.06 -1.43 7.27
C HIS A 40 20.47 -2.01 7.37
N LEU A 41 21.38 -1.40 6.61
CA LEU A 41 22.81 -1.62 6.67
C LEU A 41 23.46 -0.36 7.27
N THR A 42 24.43 -0.55 8.15
CA THR A 42 25.30 0.53 8.61
C THR A 42 26.26 0.95 7.50
N LEU A 43 26.98 2.06 7.70
CA LEU A 43 27.93 2.58 6.72
C LEU A 43 29.06 1.61 6.36
N ASP A 44 29.45 0.76 7.31
CA ASP A 44 30.46 -0.29 7.14
C ASP A 44 29.87 -1.62 6.61
N GLY A 45 28.58 -1.64 6.26
CA GLY A 45 27.91 -2.78 5.65
C GLY A 45 27.27 -3.76 6.62
N PHE A 46 27.39 -3.55 7.93
CA PHE A 46 26.80 -4.43 8.94
C PHE A 46 25.26 -4.39 8.88
N ALA A 47 24.67 -5.59 8.82
CA ALA A 47 23.23 -5.76 8.65
C ALA A 47 22.43 -5.63 9.95
N LEU A 48 22.45 -4.42 10.54
CA LEU A 48 21.88 -4.11 11.85
C LEU A 48 20.40 -4.53 11.98
N GLY A 49 19.59 -4.32 10.94
CA GLY A 49 18.18 -4.71 10.98
C GLY A 49 17.98 -6.22 11.18
N PHE A 50 18.82 -7.06 10.56
CA PHE A 50 18.78 -8.51 10.73
C PHE A 50 19.31 -8.95 12.09
N TRP A 51 20.37 -8.31 12.58
CA TRP A 51 20.88 -8.59 13.92
C TRP A 51 19.80 -8.32 14.98
N LEU A 52 19.02 -7.24 14.84
CA LEU A 52 17.94 -6.93 15.77
C LEU A 52 16.74 -7.89 15.68
N LEU A 53 16.46 -8.46 14.50
CA LEU A 53 15.47 -9.54 14.39
C LEU A 53 15.91 -10.77 15.16
N ARG A 54 17.18 -11.16 15.01
CA ARG A 54 17.77 -12.25 15.76
C ARG A 54 17.78 -11.95 17.26
N LEU A 55 18.20 -10.76 17.68
CA LEU A 55 18.29 -10.36 19.08
C LEU A 55 16.95 -10.52 19.82
N ARG A 56 15.84 -10.18 19.17
CA ARG A 56 14.48 -10.38 19.73
C ARG A 56 14.14 -11.85 19.91
N ARG A 57 14.44 -12.68 18.90
CA ARG A 57 14.26 -14.14 19.01
C ARG A 57 15.14 -14.75 20.10
N ASP A 58 16.41 -14.37 20.14
CA ASP A 58 17.37 -14.86 21.14
C ASP A 58 16.93 -14.44 22.56
N ARG A 59 16.22 -13.31 22.73
CA ARG A 59 15.55 -12.98 24.01
C ARG A 59 14.41 -13.95 24.32
N ASP A 60 13.51 -14.19 23.38
CA ASP A 60 12.35 -15.08 23.57
C ASP A 60 12.79 -16.52 23.88
N ASP A 61 13.92 -16.95 23.32
CA ASP A 61 14.55 -18.25 23.56
C ASP A 61 15.39 -18.29 24.86
N GLY A 62 15.52 -17.18 25.59
CA GLY A 62 16.29 -17.09 26.84
C GLY A 62 17.81 -17.19 26.65
N LEU A 63 18.32 -16.84 25.47
CA LEU A 63 19.75 -16.93 25.12
C LEU A 63 20.54 -15.66 25.44
N LEU A 64 19.87 -14.56 25.80
CA LEU A 64 20.53 -13.32 26.22
C LEU A 64 20.84 -13.32 27.71
N SER A 65 22.02 -12.81 28.08
CA SER A 65 22.36 -12.61 29.48
C SER A 65 21.61 -11.41 30.08
N GLU A 66 21.47 -11.40 31.41
CA GLU A 66 20.85 -10.27 32.13
C GLU A 66 21.58 -8.95 31.84
N ASP A 67 22.91 -8.97 31.74
CA ASP A 67 23.72 -7.80 31.40
C ASP A 67 23.43 -7.27 29.98
N GLN A 68 23.21 -8.17 29.01
CA GLN A 68 22.86 -7.78 27.64
C GLN A 68 21.48 -7.14 27.58
N ILE A 69 20.49 -7.72 28.28
CA ILE A 69 19.13 -7.17 28.37
C ILE A 69 19.19 -5.78 29.02
N LYS A 70 19.89 -5.66 30.16
CA LYS A 70 20.06 -4.38 30.86
C LYS A 70 20.67 -3.30 29.96
N ARG A 71 21.74 -3.62 29.23
CA ARG A 71 22.38 -2.67 28.30
C ARG A 71 21.45 -2.21 27.18
N LEU A 72 20.52 -3.05 26.73
CA LEU A 72 19.53 -2.71 25.72
C LEU A 72 18.39 -1.86 26.31
N ASP A 73 17.95 -2.18 27.53
CA ASP A 73 16.95 -1.41 28.25
C ASP A 73 17.47 0.00 28.61
N ASP A 74 18.74 0.13 28.97
CA ASP A 74 19.42 1.42 29.18
C ASP A 74 19.49 2.26 27.87
N LEU A 75 19.47 1.59 26.71
CA LEU A 75 19.30 2.23 25.39
C LEU A 75 17.83 2.45 25.02
N GLU A 76 16.88 2.21 25.91
CA GLU A 76 15.43 2.27 25.64
C GLU A 76 15.08 1.47 24.37
N PHE A 77 15.70 0.30 24.22
CA PHE A 77 15.52 -0.54 23.05
C PHE A 77 14.07 -1.02 22.94
N VAL A 78 13.49 -0.83 21.75
CA VAL A 78 12.11 -1.24 21.47
C VAL A 78 12.09 -2.73 21.12
N TRP A 79 11.72 -3.53 22.11
CA TRP A 79 11.61 -4.98 21.97
C TRP A 79 10.49 -5.43 21.04
N ASP A 80 9.30 -4.83 21.12
CA ASP A 80 8.24 -5.01 20.12
C ASP A 80 8.08 -3.74 19.27
N PRO A 81 8.65 -3.70 18.05
CA PRO A 81 8.58 -2.52 17.19
C PRO A 81 7.27 -2.42 16.40
N ARG A 82 6.35 -3.39 16.50
CA ARG A 82 5.14 -3.44 15.66
C ARG A 82 4.27 -2.19 15.85
N GLU A 83 3.97 -1.84 17.10
CA GLU A 83 3.14 -0.67 17.40
C GLU A 83 3.86 0.64 17.02
N PRO A 84 5.11 0.92 17.45
CA PRO A 84 5.78 2.16 17.07
C PRO A 84 6.01 2.33 15.56
N LEU A 85 6.28 1.26 14.82
CA LEU A 85 6.40 1.31 13.36
C LEU A 85 5.05 1.60 12.69
N TRP A 86 3.97 1.03 13.23
CA TRP A 86 2.63 1.33 12.73
C TRP A 86 2.26 2.79 13.00
N GLU A 87 2.52 3.30 14.21
CA GLU A 87 2.32 4.71 14.57
C GLU A 87 3.11 5.67 13.67
N LYS A 88 4.37 5.35 13.39
CA LYS A 88 5.20 6.13 12.47
C LYS A 88 4.58 6.19 11.07
N GLY A 89 4.13 5.06 10.55
CA GLY A 89 3.46 5.01 9.25
C GLY A 89 2.12 5.75 9.22
N PHE A 90 1.34 5.65 10.29
CA PHE A 90 0.10 6.38 10.43
C PHE A 90 0.33 7.89 10.45
N ALA A 91 1.29 8.39 11.24
CA ALA A 91 1.65 9.80 11.27
C ALA A 91 2.12 10.30 9.88
N ALA A 92 2.93 9.51 9.17
CA ALA A 92 3.36 9.83 7.81
C ALA A 92 2.17 9.86 6.82
N MET A 93 1.18 8.98 6.98
CA MET A 93 -0.06 8.99 6.20
C MET A 93 -0.90 10.25 6.47
N GLN A 94 -0.99 10.70 7.71
CA GLN A 94 -1.68 11.95 8.06
C GLN A 94 -1.05 13.15 7.34
N VAL A 95 0.29 13.23 7.34
CA VAL A 95 1.03 14.28 6.62
C VAL A 95 0.80 14.18 5.11
N TYR A 96 0.84 12.96 4.55
CA TYR A 96 0.55 12.74 3.14
C TYR A 96 -0.85 13.21 2.76
N ARG A 97 -1.87 12.82 3.54
CA ARG A 97 -3.26 13.20 3.29
C ARG A 97 -3.45 14.71 3.38
N ALA A 98 -2.83 15.37 4.35
CA ALA A 98 -2.87 16.83 4.47
C ALA A 98 -2.25 17.54 3.26
N LYS A 99 -1.21 16.95 2.66
CA LYS A 99 -0.51 17.52 1.49
C LYS A 99 -1.25 17.29 0.17
N TYR A 100 -1.75 16.07 -0.08
CA TYR A 100 -2.30 15.69 -1.39
C TYR A 100 -3.84 15.57 -1.40
N GLY A 101 -4.49 15.70 -0.25
CA GLY A 101 -5.95 15.62 -0.13
C GLY A 101 -6.53 14.22 -0.34
N ASN A 102 -5.69 13.19 -0.52
CA ASN A 102 -6.11 11.79 -0.70
C ASN A 102 -5.18 10.81 0.06
N SER A 103 -5.56 9.53 0.12
CA SER A 103 -4.73 8.45 0.69
C SER A 103 -4.08 7.55 -0.39
N LEU A 104 -4.03 8.01 -1.64
CA LEU A 104 -3.53 7.27 -2.79
C LEU A 104 -2.01 7.40 -2.86
N VAL A 105 -1.33 6.80 -1.89
CA VAL A 105 0.12 6.82 -1.82
C VAL A 105 0.71 5.93 -2.93
N PRO A 106 1.59 6.45 -3.81
CA PRO A 106 2.32 5.65 -4.79
C PRO A 106 3.16 4.57 -4.10
N GLU A 107 3.30 3.40 -4.73
CA GLU A 107 3.97 2.24 -4.14
C GLU A 107 5.41 2.53 -3.70
N HIS A 108 6.14 3.33 -4.47
CA HIS A 108 7.52 3.72 -4.18
C HIS A 108 7.64 5.11 -3.54
N TYR A 109 6.55 5.66 -3.01
CA TYR A 109 6.60 6.97 -2.37
C TYR A 109 7.43 6.91 -1.08
N VAL A 110 8.38 7.85 -1.00
CA VAL A 110 9.27 8.06 0.14
C VAL A 110 9.05 9.46 0.67
N THR A 111 8.93 9.59 1.99
CA THR A 111 8.74 10.90 2.64
C THR A 111 9.97 11.81 2.41
N PRO A 112 9.79 13.12 2.16
CA PRO A 112 10.91 14.01 1.83
C PRO A 112 11.95 14.21 2.94
N HIS A 113 11.57 14.07 4.22
CA HIS A 113 12.42 14.46 5.35
C HIS A 113 13.15 13.28 6.00
N ASP A 114 12.45 12.19 6.27
CA ASP A 114 13.00 11.03 6.99
C ASP A 114 13.20 9.80 6.11
N HIS A 115 13.04 9.95 4.80
CA HIS A 115 13.17 8.90 3.79
C HIS A 115 12.39 7.61 4.13
N TYR A 116 11.23 7.78 4.75
CA TYR A 116 10.35 6.68 5.13
C TYR A 116 9.55 6.20 3.92
N GLU A 117 9.59 4.89 3.66
CA GLU A 117 8.88 4.23 2.58
C GLU A 117 7.38 4.09 2.88
N LEU A 118 6.67 5.22 2.91
CA LEU A 118 5.24 5.26 3.17
C LEU A 118 4.43 4.47 2.13
N GLY A 119 4.89 4.40 0.88
CA GLY A 119 4.26 3.58 -0.17
C GLY A 119 4.23 2.10 0.18
N THR A 120 5.38 1.55 0.61
CA THR A 120 5.50 0.18 1.11
C THR A 120 4.58 -0.04 2.32
N TRP A 121 4.58 0.89 3.27
CA TRP A 121 3.74 0.79 4.47
C TRP A 121 2.24 0.78 4.14
N ALA A 122 1.79 1.68 3.25
CA ALA A 122 0.40 1.74 2.80
C ALA A 122 0.01 0.43 2.10
N ARG A 123 0.84 -0.05 1.17
CA ARG A 123 0.63 -1.34 0.50
C ARG A 123 0.49 -2.49 1.51
N ALA A 124 1.33 -2.52 2.54
CA ALA A 124 1.25 -3.56 3.58
C ALA A 124 -0.09 -3.54 4.32
N GLN A 125 -0.71 -2.38 4.55
CA GLN A 125 -2.03 -2.32 5.18
C GLN A 125 -3.09 -2.98 4.29
N ARG A 126 -3.04 -2.77 2.97
CA ARG A 126 -3.98 -3.36 2.00
C ARG A 126 -3.84 -4.87 1.85
N LEU A 127 -2.62 -5.39 2.05
CA LEU A 127 -2.30 -6.81 1.96
C LEU A 127 -2.46 -7.56 3.29
N THR A 128 -2.91 -6.87 4.34
CA THR A 128 -3.18 -7.54 5.61
C THR A 128 -4.45 -8.38 5.47
N GLU A 129 -4.27 -9.67 5.27
CA GLU A 129 -5.36 -10.63 5.18
C GLU A 129 -5.92 -10.96 6.59
N GLY A 130 -7.25 -11.11 6.70
CA GLY A 130 -7.92 -11.54 7.93
C GLY A 130 -8.37 -10.41 8.87
N ASN A 131 -8.25 -10.63 10.18
CA ASN A 131 -8.77 -9.74 11.23
C ASN A 131 -7.83 -8.54 11.46
N TYR A 132 -7.92 -7.53 10.60
CA TYR A 132 -7.20 -6.27 10.79
C TYR A 132 -7.58 -5.66 12.15
N PRO A 133 -6.62 -5.21 13.00
CA PRO A 133 -6.94 -4.69 14.32
C PRO A 133 -7.94 -3.53 14.23
N ARG A 134 -9.08 -3.67 14.93
CA ARG A 134 -10.22 -2.74 14.83
C ARG A 134 -9.83 -1.28 15.07
N GLU A 135 -9.01 -1.03 16.10
CA GLU A 135 -8.54 0.32 16.42
C GLU A 135 -7.76 0.95 15.25
N LYS A 136 -6.86 0.19 14.64
CA LYS A 136 -6.04 0.63 13.50
C LYS A 136 -6.92 0.89 12.27
N TRP A 137 -7.93 0.04 12.06
CA TRP A 137 -8.92 0.21 11.00
C TRP A 137 -9.68 1.53 11.17
N GLU A 138 -10.25 1.77 12.36
CA GLU A 138 -11.01 2.97 12.67
C GLU A 138 -10.17 4.24 12.45
N ARG A 139 -8.89 4.21 12.85
CA ARG A 139 -7.95 5.31 12.61
C ARG A 139 -7.69 5.55 11.12
N LEU A 140 -7.48 4.50 10.33
CA LEU A 140 -7.30 4.64 8.88
C LEU A 140 -8.57 5.14 8.18
N CYS A 141 -9.75 4.76 8.66
CA CYS A 141 -11.02 5.31 8.17
C CYS A 141 -11.10 6.83 8.32
N THR A 142 -10.51 7.41 9.39
CA THR A 142 -10.48 8.88 9.55
C THR A 142 -9.70 9.62 8.46
N LEU A 143 -8.89 8.91 7.67
CA LEU A 143 -8.08 9.46 6.58
C LEU A 143 -8.67 9.17 5.19
N ASP A 144 -9.91 8.64 5.15
CA ASP A 144 -10.55 8.04 3.96
C ASP A 144 -9.62 7.05 3.27
N TYR A 145 -9.01 6.16 4.06
CA TYR A 145 -8.00 5.25 3.52
C TYR A 145 -8.58 4.30 2.47
N VAL A 146 -8.02 4.36 1.26
CA VAL A 146 -8.41 3.50 0.14
C VAL A 146 -7.75 2.13 0.26
N TRP A 147 -8.56 1.13 0.61
CA TRP A 147 -8.17 -0.27 0.76
C TRP A 147 -8.06 -1.00 -0.58
N ASP A 148 -9.02 -0.81 -1.47
CA ASP A 148 -9.01 -1.37 -2.82
C ASP A 148 -8.82 -0.27 -3.86
N LEU A 149 -7.58 -0.20 -4.39
CA LEU A 149 -7.22 0.76 -5.42
C LEU A 149 -7.90 0.49 -6.77
N LYS A 150 -8.21 -0.78 -7.08
CA LYS A 150 -8.88 -1.15 -8.33
C LYS A 150 -10.35 -0.74 -8.27
N GLN A 151 -11.01 -1.03 -7.15
CA GLN A 151 -12.40 -0.62 -6.94
C GLN A 151 -12.52 0.90 -6.92
N TYR A 152 -11.63 1.59 -6.20
CA TYR A 152 -11.58 3.05 -6.19
C TYR A 152 -11.41 3.65 -7.60
N ALA A 153 -10.48 3.12 -8.40
CA ALA A 153 -10.26 3.59 -9.77
C ALA A 153 -11.48 3.34 -10.66
N TRP A 154 -12.15 2.19 -10.50
CA TRP A 154 -13.37 1.88 -11.22
C TRP A 154 -14.52 2.81 -10.82
N ASP A 155 -14.75 3.04 -9.52
CA ASP A 155 -15.80 3.93 -9.03
C ASP A 155 -15.57 5.38 -9.46
N ARG A 156 -14.31 5.85 -9.45
CA ARG A 156 -13.94 7.17 -9.99
C ARG A 156 -14.30 7.29 -11.47
N ALA A 157 -13.94 6.29 -12.27
CA ALA A 157 -14.22 6.33 -13.71
C ALA A 157 -15.71 6.19 -14.02
N PHE A 158 -16.44 5.39 -13.25
CA PHE A 158 -17.89 5.32 -13.35
C PHE A 158 -18.55 6.66 -13.02
N ALA A 159 -18.13 7.35 -11.94
CA ALA A 159 -18.66 8.66 -11.60
C ALA A 159 -18.37 9.72 -12.69
N ALA A 160 -17.19 9.63 -13.33
CA ALA A 160 -16.85 10.48 -14.47
C ALA A 160 -17.75 10.19 -15.69
N LEU A 161 -18.11 8.92 -15.93
CA LEU A 161 -19.08 8.56 -16.97
C LEU A 161 -20.49 9.09 -16.65
N GLU A 162 -20.92 9.05 -15.38
CA GLU A 162 -22.19 9.64 -14.96
C GLU A 162 -22.22 11.16 -15.23
N ALA A 163 -21.12 11.86 -14.92
CA ALA A 163 -20.97 13.28 -15.19
C ALA A 163 -21.00 13.57 -16.69
N TYR A 164 -20.25 12.80 -17.50
CA TYR A 164 -20.26 12.92 -18.95
C TYR A 164 -21.68 12.78 -19.52
N LYS A 165 -22.42 11.77 -19.06
CA LYS A 165 -23.80 11.54 -19.48
C LYS A 165 -24.72 12.69 -19.09
N ALA A 166 -24.56 13.24 -17.89
CA ALA A 166 -25.36 14.37 -17.44
C ALA A 166 -25.15 15.62 -18.32
N GLU A 167 -23.93 15.81 -18.84
CA GLU A 167 -23.57 16.93 -19.70
C GLU A 167 -23.97 16.71 -21.18
N HIS A 168 -23.74 15.51 -21.72
CA HIS A 168 -23.88 15.22 -23.16
C HIS A 168 -25.20 14.51 -23.51
N GLY A 169 -25.85 13.88 -22.53
CA GLY A 169 -27.08 13.12 -22.70
C GLY A 169 -26.89 11.64 -23.05
N ASP A 170 -25.66 11.18 -23.28
CA ASP A 170 -25.33 9.80 -23.64
C ASP A 170 -24.00 9.33 -23.00
N CYS A 171 -23.68 8.04 -23.18
CA CYS A 171 -22.43 7.43 -22.73
C CYS A 171 -21.42 7.20 -23.87
N LEU A 172 -21.56 7.92 -24.99
CA LEU A 172 -20.71 7.79 -26.18
C LEU A 172 -19.45 8.66 -26.04
N VAL A 173 -18.62 8.29 -25.07
CA VAL A 173 -17.36 8.99 -24.79
C VAL A 173 -16.36 8.74 -25.93
N PRO A 174 -15.77 9.78 -26.56
CA PRO A 174 -14.67 9.64 -27.52
C PRO A 174 -13.46 8.92 -26.90
N GLU A 175 -12.74 8.11 -27.68
CA GLU A 175 -11.63 7.29 -27.17
C GLU A 175 -10.48 8.12 -26.57
N ASP A 176 -10.22 9.29 -27.14
CA ASP A 176 -9.21 10.26 -26.72
C ASP A 176 -9.71 11.25 -25.65
N HIS A 177 -10.95 11.10 -25.16
CA HIS A 177 -11.49 11.96 -24.13
C HIS A 177 -10.79 11.74 -22.79
N ILE A 178 -10.26 12.84 -22.26
CA ILE A 178 -9.62 12.94 -20.94
C ILE A 178 -10.40 13.98 -20.13
N THR A 179 -10.75 13.63 -18.90
CA THR A 179 -11.44 14.53 -17.97
C THR A 179 -10.51 15.62 -17.43
N GLU A 180 -11.07 16.63 -16.77
CA GLU A 180 -10.28 17.71 -16.13
C GLU A 180 -9.27 17.20 -15.09
N ASP A 181 -9.56 16.08 -14.43
CA ASP A 181 -8.69 15.43 -13.45
C ASP A 181 -7.76 14.37 -14.07
N GLU A 182 -7.47 14.49 -15.37
CA GLU A 182 -6.54 13.65 -16.14
C GLU A 182 -6.93 12.15 -16.18
N LEU A 183 -8.21 11.82 -16.02
CA LEU A 183 -8.69 10.46 -16.23
C LEU A 183 -8.96 10.24 -17.73
N GLU A 184 -8.30 9.25 -18.32
CA GLU A 184 -8.54 8.76 -19.69
C GLU A 184 -9.87 7.98 -19.78
N LEU A 185 -10.98 8.69 -19.60
CA LEU A 185 -12.32 8.11 -19.55
C LEU A 185 -12.69 7.39 -20.86
N GLY A 186 -12.27 7.93 -22.01
CA GLY A 186 -12.48 7.29 -23.32
C GLY A 186 -11.87 5.89 -23.40
N THR A 187 -10.60 5.77 -23.01
CA THR A 187 -9.89 4.49 -22.94
C THR A 187 -10.53 3.53 -21.93
N TRP A 188 -10.99 4.04 -20.78
CA TRP A 188 -11.70 3.23 -19.78
C TRP A 188 -13.03 2.68 -20.32
N VAL A 189 -13.81 3.48 -21.04
CA VAL A 189 -15.07 3.07 -21.69
C VAL A 189 -14.84 1.98 -22.72
N VAL A 190 -13.82 2.13 -23.59
CA VAL A 190 -13.43 1.09 -24.55
C VAL A 190 -13.08 -0.21 -23.82
N ARG A 191 -12.30 -0.11 -22.74
CA ARG A 191 -11.94 -1.27 -21.92
C ARG A 191 -13.14 -1.98 -21.33
N GLN A 192 -14.19 -1.27 -20.88
CA GLN A 192 -15.40 -1.94 -20.35
C GLN A 192 -16.07 -2.82 -21.41
N ARG A 193 -16.09 -2.37 -22.68
CA ARG A 193 -16.63 -3.17 -23.80
C ARG A 193 -15.79 -4.41 -24.06
N THR A 194 -14.47 -4.27 -24.05
CA THR A 194 -13.52 -5.39 -24.20
C THR A 194 -13.64 -6.38 -23.05
N ASP A 195 -13.72 -5.91 -21.81
CA ASP A 195 -13.84 -6.74 -20.62
C ASP A 195 -15.16 -7.54 -20.63
N LEU A 196 -16.26 -6.97 -21.13
CA LEU A 196 -17.51 -7.73 -21.35
C LEU A 196 -17.35 -8.79 -22.45
N GLN A 197 -16.74 -8.44 -23.58
CA GLN A 197 -16.53 -9.36 -24.71
C GLN A 197 -15.74 -10.61 -24.31
N PHE A 198 -14.77 -10.46 -23.39
CA PHE A 198 -13.93 -11.56 -22.91
C PHE A 198 -14.36 -12.11 -21.53
N SER A 199 -15.54 -11.74 -21.04
CA SER A 199 -16.09 -12.19 -19.74
C SER A 199 -15.19 -11.89 -18.53
N PHE A 200 -14.43 -10.79 -18.59
CA PHE A 200 -13.63 -10.26 -17.47
C PHE A 200 -14.38 -9.22 -16.64
N LEU A 201 -15.54 -8.75 -17.10
CA LEU A 201 -16.35 -7.78 -16.38
C LEU A 201 -17.22 -8.48 -15.32
N GLU A 202 -17.09 -8.05 -14.07
CA GLU A 202 -17.93 -8.52 -12.97
C GLU A 202 -19.41 -8.15 -13.18
N GLU A 203 -20.32 -9.03 -12.75
CA GLU A 203 -21.77 -8.86 -12.95
C GLU A 203 -22.29 -7.54 -12.35
N ASP A 204 -21.85 -7.17 -11.14
CA ASP A 204 -22.26 -5.92 -10.50
C ASP A 204 -21.84 -4.68 -11.30
N ARG A 205 -20.67 -4.71 -11.94
CA ARG A 205 -20.16 -3.60 -12.77
C ARG A 205 -20.95 -3.49 -14.07
N MET A 206 -21.27 -4.63 -14.68
CA MET A 206 -22.14 -4.71 -15.85
C MET A 206 -23.52 -4.12 -15.53
N LEU A 207 -24.15 -4.53 -14.43
CA LEU A 207 -25.46 -4.05 -14.02
C LEU A 207 -25.47 -2.53 -13.74
N LYS A 208 -24.41 -1.98 -13.12
CA LYS A 208 -24.25 -0.54 -12.92
C LYS A 208 -24.19 0.22 -14.25
N LEU A 209 -23.42 -0.29 -15.22
CA LEU A 209 -23.29 0.30 -16.55
C LEU A 209 -24.60 0.21 -17.34
N ASP A 210 -25.30 -0.92 -17.28
CA ASP A 210 -26.62 -1.10 -17.89
C ASP A 210 -27.65 -0.12 -17.33
N ALA A 211 -27.68 0.06 -16.00
CA ALA A 211 -28.56 1.03 -15.34
C ALA A 211 -28.28 2.47 -15.79
N LEU A 212 -27.02 2.79 -16.11
CA LEU A 212 -26.63 4.07 -16.67
C LEU A 212 -26.99 4.19 -18.17
N GLY A 213 -27.48 3.14 -18.83
CA GLY A 213 -27.77 3.14 -20.26
C GLY A 213 -26.51 3.12 -21.12
N PHE A 214 -25.46 2.44 -20.64
CA PHE A 214 -24.19 2.33 -21.32
C PHE A 214 -24.32 1.63 -22.68
N ALA A 215 -23.80 2.27 -23.73
CA ALA A 215 -23.79 1.71 -25.08
C ALA A 215 -22.64 0.71 -25.24
N TRP A 216 -22.94 -0.59 -25.09
CA TRP A 216 -21.99 -1.69 -25.28
C TRP A 216 -21.49 -1.82 -26.72
N ALA A 217 -22.28 -1.36 -27.70
CA ALA A 217 -21.91 -1.29 -29.11
C ALA A 217 -21.99 0.16 -29.57
N VAL A 218 -20.90 0.67 -30.18
CA VAL A 218 -20.92 1.91 -30.95
C VAL A 218 -21.50 1.52 -32.32
N GLN A 219 -22.72 1.98 -32.64
CA GLN A 219 -23.42 1.54 -33.84
C GLN A 219 -22.59 1.77 -35.12
N ASP A 220 -22.39 0.71 -35.89
CA ASP A 220 -22.70 0.78 -37.32
C ASP A 220 -24.23 0.83 -37.47
N SER A 221 -24.69 1.66 -38.40
CA SER A 221 -26.07 2.08 -38.65
C SER A 221 -27.16 1.00 -38.52
N SER A 222 -28.29 1.38 -37.91
CA SER A 222 -29.61 0.71 -38.00
C SER A 222 -29.70 -0.73 -37.49
N ALA A 223 -29.61 -0.93 -36.18
CA ALA A 223 -30.39 -1.97 -35.49
C ALA A 223 -30.38 -1.70 -33.99
N SER A 224 -31.58 -1.79 -33.40
CA SER A 224 -31.93 -2.15 -32.02
C SER A 224 -30.96 -1.77 -30.90
N ILE A 225 -31.47 -1.00 -29.94
CA ILE A 225 -30.93 -0.93 -28.56
C ILE A 225 -30.84 -2.36 -28.05
N ASN A 226 -29.64 -2.94 -28.07
CA ASN A 226 -29.41 -4.24 -27.47
C ASN A 226 -29.32 -4.06 -25.96
N LEU A 227 -30.47 -4.10 -25.29
CA LEU A 227 -30.53 -4.37 -23.86
C LEU A 227 -29.99 -5.78 -23.65
N HIS A 228 -28.82 -5.89 -23.01
CA HIS A 228 -28.30 -7.17 -22.57
C HIS A 228 -29.17 -7.63 -21.39
N ILE A 229 -30.13 -8.51 -21.66
CA ILE A 229 -30.92 -9.15 -20.60
C ILE A 229 -30.08 -10.32 -20.08
N PRO A 230 -29.60 -10.29 -18.82
CA PRO A 230 -28.82 -11.38 -18.27
C PRO A 230 -29.66 -12.66 -18.31
N ARG A 231 -29.13 -13.70 -18.94
CA ARG A 231 -29.73 -15.04 -18.86
C ARG A 231 -29.48 -15.55 -17.44
N LYS A 232 -30.55 -15.60 -16.63
CA LYS A 232 -30.54 -16.35 -15.37
C LYS A 232 -30.18 -17.82 -15.64
N PRO A 233 -29.48 -18.48 -14.70
CA PRO A 233 -29.08 -19.87 -14.80
C PRO A 233 -30.27 -20.82 -14.93
#